data_AF-A0A399SPY1-F1
#
_entry.id   AF-A0A399SPY1-F1
#
_cell.length_a   1.000
_cell.length_b   1.000
_cell.length_c   1.000
_cell.angle_alpha   90.00
_cell.angle_beta   90.00
_cell.angle_gamma   90.00
#
_symmetry.space_group_name_H-M   'P 1'
#
loop_
_entity.id
_entity.type
_entity.pdbx_description
1 polymer ?
#
loop_
_entity_poly.entity_id
_entity_poly.type
_entity_poly.pdbx_seq_one_letter_code
_entity_poly.pdbx_strand_id
1 'polypeptide(L)'
;MPSADESTGEVVDAGEQKAPPRPKKPKKDDRTLFLEWVALQLSRVEAFGVPVGQKPGWCPEWWKHPEVVERFYVSWKGYLEATKRMTDDRLAQSAWWVQHWDHHARIIFDKTYGPFRACNAAGHLADNNGEPLTIAPEMPPEDVPLI
;
A
#
# COMPACT_ATOMS: atom_id res chain seq x y z
N MET A 1 -26.68 52.82 -0.22
CA MET A 1 -26.58 54.04 -1.05
C MET A 1 -25.41 54.86 -0.51
N PRO A 2 -24.46 55.26 -1.36
CA PRO A 2 -23.13 55.71 -0.98
C PRO A 2 -23.11 57.19 -0.55
N SER A 3 -22.06 57.62 0.14
CA SER A 3 -21.67 59.04 0.18
C SER A 3 -20.29 59.15 -0.46
N ALA A 4 -20.21 59.90 -1.56
CA ALA A 4 -19.01 60.18 -2.32
C ALA A 4 -18.57 61.63 -2.10
N ASP A 5 -17.27 61.88 -2.20
CA ASP A 5 -16.63 63.18 -2.50
C ASP A 5 -15.28 62.81 -3.15
N GLU A 6 -15.09 62.80 -4.48
CA GLU A 6 -15.02 63.88 -5.50
C GLU A 6 -13.78 64.81 -5.45
N SER A 7 -12.54 64.28 -5.37
CA SER A 7 -11.38 65.05 -5.90
C SER A 7 -10.06 64.28 -6.14
N THR A 8 -10.09 63.04 -6.64
CA THR A 8 -8.99 62.38 -7.38
C THR A 8 -9.41 60.91 -7.57
N GLY A 9 -9.94 60.59 -8.75
CA GLY A 9 -10.41 59.24 -9.07
C GLY A 9 -9.27 58.25 -9.31
N GLU A 10 -8.43 58.01 -8.29
CA GLU A 10 -7.45 56.92 -8.32
C GLU A 10 -7.47 56.19 -6.97
N VAL A 11 -8.26 55.12 -6.91
CA VAL A 11 -8.02 54.07 -5.92
C VAL A 11 -6.72 53.38 -6.33
N VAL A 12 -5.63 53.73 -5.66
CA VAL A 12 -4.37 52.98 -5.78
C VAL A 12 -4.67 51.54 -5.38
N ASP A 13 -4.61 50.64 -6.35
CA ASP A 13 -4.71 49.21 -6.12
C ASP A 13 -3.57 48.84 -5.18
N ALA A 14 -3.92 48.50 -3.93
CA ALA A 14 -2.96 48.05 -2.95
C ALA A 14 -2.44 46.70 -3.43
N GLY A 15 -1.37 46.75 -4.24
CA GLY A 15 -0.80 45.64 -4.96
C GLY A 15 -0.78 44.38 -4.10
N GLU A 16 -1.49 43.37 -4.59
CA GLU A 16 -1.49 42.02 -4.05
C GLU A 16 -0.03 41.53 -3.97
N GLN A 17 0.58 41.68 -2.80
CA GLN A 17 1.88 41.08 -2.54
C GLN A 17 1.67 39.57 -2.50
N LYS A 18 1.94 38.92 -3.64
CA LYS A 18 2.01 37.46 -3.72
C LYS A 18 3.01 36.98 -2.68
N ALA A 19 2.50 36.30 -1.66
CA ALA A 19 3.32 35.63 -0.67
C ALA A 19 4.39 34.77 -1.37
N PRO A 20 5.62 34.75 -0.88
CA PRO A 20 6.69 33.99 -1.50
C PRO A 20 6.28 32.52 -1.63
N PRO A 21 6.60 31.85 -2.75
CA PRO A 21 6.20 30.48 -2.96
C PRO A 21 6.75 29.62 -1.82
N ARG A 22 5.84 28.94 -1.11
CA ARG A 22 6.23 28.03 -0.03
C ARG A 22 7.25 27.02 -0.55
N PRO A 23 8.32 26.72 0.21
CA PRO A 23 9.29 25.73 -0.19
C PRO A 23 8.58 24.40 -0.43
N LYS A 24 8.71 23.86 -1.64
CA LYS A 24 8.13 22.57 -2.01
C LYS A 24 8.85 21.50 -1.20
N LYS A 25 8.13 20.80 -0.31
CA LYS A 25 8.67 19.63 0.39
C LYS A 25 9.20 18.63 -0.66
N PRO A 26 10.37 18.02 -0.43
CA PRO A 26 10.88 17.01 -1.35
C PRO A 26 9.86 15.88 -1.47
N LYS A 27 9.61 15.43 -2.71
CA LYS A 27 8.73 14.28 -2.94
C LYS A 27 9.44 13.04 -2.38
N LYS A 28 8.75 12.28 -1.53
CA LYS A 28 9.23 10.99 -1.05
C LYS A 28 9.36 10.03 -2.24
N ASP A 29 10.35 9.14 -2.19
CA ASP A 29 10.51 8.09 -3.18
C ASP A 29 9.45 6.99 -3.02
N ASP A 30 9.22 6.21 -4.08
CA ASP A 30 8.18 5.18 -4.13
C ASP A 30 8.38 4.07 -3.09
N ARG A 31 9.63 3.70 -2.76
CA ARG A 31 9.90 2.67 -1.74
C ARG A 31 9.47 3.18 -0.37
N THR A 32 9.80 4.41 -0.02
CA THR A 32 9.36 5.01 1.25
C THR A 32 7.84 5.06 1.33
N LEU A 33 7.17 5.51 0.26
CA LEU A 33 5.70 5.57 0.23
C LEU A 33 5.06 4.18 0.35
N PHE A 34 5.63 3.18 -0.30
CA PHE A 34 5.18 1.78 -0.19
C PHE A 34 5.29 1.28 1.25
N LEU A 35 6.45 1.44 1.89
CA LEU A 35 6.67 0.96 3.25
C LEU A 35 5.77 1.67 4.27
N GLU A 36 5.58 2.98 4.13
CA GLU A 36 4.63 3.73 4.94
C GLU A 36 3.20 3.22 4.74
N TRP A 37 2.80 2.96 3.49
CA TRP A 37 1.48 2.41 3.20
C TRP A 37 1.29 1.01 3.82
N VAL A 38 2.27 0.12 3.72
CA VAL A 38 2.20 -1.22 4.35
C VAL A 38 2.02 -1.09 5.86
N ALA A 39 2.85 -0.27 6.52
CA ALA A 39 2.73 -0.05 7.96
C ALA A 39 1.36 0.52 8.37
N LEU A 40 0.84 1.49 7.60
CA LEU A 40 -0.47 2.08 7.83
C LEU A 40 -1.61 1.10 7.53
N GLN A 41 -1.50 0.28 6.50
CA GLN A 41 -2.52 -0.70 6.16
C GLN A 41 -2.60 -1.76 7.26
N LEU A 42 -1.48 -2.38 7.63
CA LEU A 42 -1.43 -3.42 8.66
C LEU A 42 -1.79 -2.93 10.06
N SER A 43 -1.60 -1.65 10.36
CA SER A 43 -2.07 -1.08 11.65
C SER A 43 -3.58 -0.81 11.67
N ARG A 44 -4.21 -0.65 10.50
CA ARG A 44 -5.65 -0.43 10.37
C ARG A 44 -6.45 -1.72 10.31
N VAL A 45 -5.88 -2.80 9.77
CA VAL A 45 -6.60 -4.06 9.51
C VAL A 45 -5.91 -5.27 10.14
N GLU A 46 -6.62 -6.39 10.20
CA GLU A 46 -6.15 -7.75 10.59
C GLU A 46 -5.69 -7.95 12.05
N ALA A 47 -5.11 -6.95 12.71
CA ALA A 47 -4.63 -7.04 14.08
C ALA A 47 -5.42 -6.15 15.06
N PHE A 48 -6.27 -5.26 14.56
CA PHE A 48 -7.06 -4.36 15.41
C PHE A 48 -8.13 -5.14 16.18
N GLY A 49 -7.97 -5.29 17.49
CA GLY A 49 -8.96 -5.92 18.38
C GLY A 49 -8.94 -7.46 18.41
N VAL A 50 -7.99 -8.12 17.76
CA VAL A 50 -7.89 -9.58 17.74
C VAL A 50 -7.13 -10.10 18.98
N PRO A 51 -7.70 -11.05 19.77
CA PRO A 51 -6.99 -11.67 20.89
C PRO A 51 -5.69 -12.35 20.44
N VAL A 52 -4.65 -12.30 21.30
CA VAL A 52 -3.31 -12.80 20.97
C VAL A 52 -3.30 -14.27 20.51
N GLY A 53 -4.19 -15.11 21.05
CA GLY A 53 -4.32 -16.53 20.65
C GLY A 53 -4.92 -16.76 19.26
N GLN A 54 -5.51 -15.73 18.64
CA GLN A 54 -6.12 -15.81 17.31
C GLN A 54 -5.40 -14.97 16.25
N LYS A 55 -4.20 -14.44 16.56
CA LYS A 55 -3.39 -13.64 15.63
C LYS A 55 -3.27 -14.31 14.25
N PRO A 56 -3.38 -13.57 13.14
CA PRO A 56 -3.16 -14.13 11.80
C PRO A 56 -1.76 -14.72 11.64
N GLY A 57 -1.55 -15.54 10.59
CA GLY A 57 -0.20 -15.96 10.21
C GLY A 57 0.66 -14.73 9.92
N TRP A 58 1.84 -14.63 10.53
CA TRP A 58 2.68 -13.44 10.40
C TRP A 58 4.16 -13.76 10.54
N CYS A 59 4.98 -13.17 9.68
CA CYS A 59 6.43 -13.11 9.82
C CYS A 59 6.87 -11.66 10.10
N PRO A 60 7.61 -11.38 11.18
CA PRO A 60 8.11 -10.02 11.44
C PRO A 60 9.10 -9.54 10.37
N GLU A 61 9.74 -10.48 9.67
CA GLU A 61 10.66 -10.23 8.56
C GLU A 61 9.96 -10.45 7.20
N TRP A 62 8.71 -10.00 7.07
CA TRP A 62 7.84 -10.24 5.90
C TRP A 62 8.50 -9.91 4.55
N TRP A 63 9.45 -8.97 4.50
CA TRP A 63 10.20 -8.63 3.30
C TRP A 63 11.09 -9.76 2.77
N LYS A 64 11.37 -10.80 3.57
CA LYS A 64 12.04 -12.04 3.14
C LYS A 64 11.13 -12.98 2.35
N HIS A 65 9.85 -12.64 2.18
CA HIS A 65 8.90 -13.40 1.37
C HIS A 65 8.57 -12.61 0.08
N PRO A 66 9.25 -12.88 -1.06
CA PRO A 66 9.00 -12.17 -2.32
C PRO A 66 7.53 -12.19 -2.74
N GLU A 67 6.85 -13.33 -2.58
CA GLU A 67 5.41 -13.45 -2.85
C GLU A 67 4.58 -12.43 -2.04
N VAL A 68 4.91 -12.22 -0.77
CA VAL A 68 4.19 -11.25 0.08
C VAL A 68 4.54 -9.82 -0.32
N VAL A 69 5.81 -9.55 -0.61
CA VAL A 69 6.25 -8.23 -1.09
C VAL A 69 5.50 -7.86 -2.36
N GLU A 70 5.39 -8.77 -3.32
CA GLU A 70 4.66 -8.57 -4.57
C GLU A 70 3.16 -8.35 -4.31
N ARG A 71 2.51 -9.19 -3.50
CA ARG A 71 1.08 -9.04 -3.17
C ARG A 71 0.79 -7.70 -2.50
N PHE A 72 1.62 -7.25 -1.56
CA PHE A 72 1.48 -5.92 -0.96
C PHE A 72 1.73 -4.81 -1.98
N TYR A 73 2.75 -4.96 -2.84
CA TYR A 73 3.07 -3.96 -3.84
C TYR A 73 1.93 -3.78 -4.84
N VAL A 74 1.39 -4.85 -5.42
CA VAL A 74 0.25 -4.76 -6.35
C VAL A 74 -1.02 -4.25 -5.67
N SER A 75 -1.25 -4.63 -4.40
CA SER A 75 -2.36 -4.08 -3.60
C SER A 75 -2.22 -2.58 -3.42
N TRP A 76 -1.01 -2.08 -3.12
CA TRP A 76 -0.72 -0.65 -3.01
C TRP A 76 -0.90 0.08 -4.33
N LYS A 77 -0.42 -0.47 -5.45
CA LYS A 77 -0.64 0.13 -6.79
C LYS A 77 -2.13 0.20 -7.12
N GLY A 78 -2.88 -0.86 -6.82
CA GLY A 78 -4.34 -0.87 -6.95
C GLY A 78 -5.01 0.18 -6.07
N TYR A 79 -4.53 0.38 -4.84
CA TYR A 79 -5.05 1.41 -3.93
C TYR A 79 -4.82 2.82 -4.48
N LEU A 80 -3.62 3.08 -5.00
CA LEU A 80 -3.29 4.37 -5.61
C LEU A 80 -4.18 4.65 -6.82
N GLU A 81 -4.42 3.64 -7.66
CA GLU A 81 -5.29 3.77 -8.82
C GLU A 81 -6.75 3.98 -8.42
N ALA A 82 -7.27 3.19 -7.49
CA ALA A 82 -8.62 3.35 -6.97
C ALA A 82 -8.84 4.74 -6.34
N THR A 83 -7.85 5.27 -5.62
CA THR A 83 -7.89 6.62 -5.05
C THR A 83 -8.02 7.69 -6.13
N LYS A 84 -7.25 7.58 -7.23
CA LYS A 84 -7.34 8.53 -8.36
C LYS A 84 -8.72 8.48 -9.00
N ARG A 85 -9.25 7.27 -9.20
CA ARG A 85 -10.54 7.05 -9.88
C ARG A 85 -11.75 7.49 -9.06
N MET A 86 -11.61 7.78 -7.77
CA MET A 86 -12.74 8.22 -6.93
C MET A 86 -13.44 9.48 -7.43
N THR A 87 -12.76 10.31 -8.22
CA THR A 87 -13.35 11.51 -8.85
C THR A 87 -14.45 11.15 -9.84
N ASP A 88 -14.27 10.05 -10.58
CA ASP A 88 -15.15 9.62 -11.66
C ASP A 88 -16.05 8.44 -11.25
N ASP A 89 -15.56 7.60 -10.33
CA ASP A 89 -16.22 6.42 -9.80
C ASP A 89 -16.12 6.38 -8.28
N ARG A 90 -17.20 6.81 -7.60
CA ARG A 90 -17.28 6.87 -6.14
C ARG A 90 -17.16 5.51 -5.46
N LEU A 91 -17.35 4.41 -6.19
CA LEU A 91 -17.23 3.04 -5.67
C LEU A 91 -15.85 2.43 -5.92
N ALA A 92 -14.94 3.10 -6.62
CA ALA A 92 -13.62 2.56 -6.98
C ALA A 92 -12.82 2.05 -5.77
N GLN A 93 -12.85 2.77 -4.64
CA GLN A 93 -12.18 2.31 -3.41
C GLN A 93 -12.86 1.10 -2.77
N SER A 94 -14.20 1.05 -2.77
CA SER A 94 -14.94 -0.12 -2.29
C SER A 94 -14.62 -1.36 -3.13
N ALA A 95 -14.60 -1.19 -4.45
CA ALA A 95 -14.19 -2.25 -5.37
C ALA A 95 -12.75 -2.71 -5.12
N TRP A 96 -11.83 -1.79 -4.82
CA TRP A 96 -10.45 -2.16 -4.48
C TRP A 96 -10.33 -3.05 -3.23
N TRP A 97 -11.09 -2.74 -2.18
CA TRP A 97 -11.13 -3.59 -0.99
C TRP A 97 -11.50 -5.03 -1.33
N VAL A 98 -12.62 -5.21 -2.03
CA VAL A 98 -13.17 -6.54 -2.32
C VAL A 98 -12.33 -7.31 -3.34
N GLN A 99 -11.89 -6.63 -4.41
CA GLN A 99 -11.23 -7.28 -5.56
C GLN A 99 -9.73 -7.44 -5.37
N HIS A 100 -9.10 -6.63 -4.50
CA HIS A 100 -7.66 -6.67 -4.29
C HIS A 100 -7.31 -6.97 -2.84
N TRP A 101 -7.61 -6.07 -1.89
CA TRP A 101 -7.11 -6.23 -0.52
C TRP A 101 -7.60 -7.52 0.13
N ASP A 102 -8.91 -7.73 0.22
CA ASP A 102 -9.50 -8.86 0.96
C ASP A 102 -9.03 -10.20 0.39
N HIS A 103 -8.88 -10.28 -0.93
CA HIS A 103 -8.39 -11.48 -1.61
C HIS A 103 -6.91 -11.77 -1.30
N HIS A 104 -6.05 -10.76 -1.34
CA HIS A 104 -4.64 -10.92 -0.99
C HIS A 104 -4.45 -11.16 0.51
N ALA A 105 -5.15 -10.42 1.37
CA ALA A 105 -5.10 -10.55 2.82
C ALA A 105 -5.46 -11.97 3.26
N ARG A 106 -6.54 -12.54 2.72
CA ARG A 106 -6.94 -13.92 3.02
C ARG A 106 -5.81 -14.93 2.78
N ILE A 107 -5.03 -14.74 1.72
CA ILE A 107 -3.92 -15.64 1.38
C ILE A 107 -2.69 -15.37 2.25
N ILE A 108 -2.32 -14.09 2.42
CA ILE A 108 -1.13 -13.69 3.17
C ILE A 108 -1.22 -14.16 4.62
N PHE A 109 -2.40 -14.02 5.22
CA PHE A 109 -2.63 -14.25 6.65
C PHE A 109 -3.15 -15.66 6.98
N ASP A 110 -3.31 -16.54 5.97
CA ASP A 110 -3.67 -17.94 6.17
C ASP A 110 -2.54 -18.67 6.92
N LYS A 111 -2.86 -19.22 8.10
CA LYS A 111 -1.89 -19.93 8.95
C LYS A 111 -1.50 -21.28 8.40
N THR A 112 -2.39 -21.93 7.67
CA THR A 112 -2.24 -23.32 7.24
C THR A 112 -1.57 -23.38 5.88
N TYR A 113 -2.01 -22.54 4.95
CA TYR A 113 -1.58 -22.58 3.54
C TYR A 113 -0.85 -21.31 3.10
N GLY A 114 -0.91 -20.24 3.89
CA GLY A 114 -0.31 -18.96 3.53
C GLY A 114 1.22 -18.99 3.50
N PRO A 115 1.83 -17.92 2.96
CA PRO A 115 3.29 -17.80 2.81
C PRO A 115 4.02 -17.74 4.16
N PHE A 116 3.31 -17.41 5.25
CA PHE A 116 3.87 -17.33 6.60
C PHE A 116 3.68 -18.60 7.43
N ARG A 117 3.11 -19.68 6.89
CA ARG A 117 2.77 -20.91 7.64
C ARG A 117 3.96 -21.57 8.39
N ALA A 118 5.18 -21.32 7.93
CA ALA A 118 6.42 -21.84 8.53
C ALA A 118 7.20 -20.76 9.32
N CYS A 119 6.60 -19.59 9.55
CA CYS A 119 7.20 -18.50 10.33
C CYS A 119 6.42 -18.29 11.62
N ASN A 120 7.11 -17.73 12.61
CA ASN A 120 6.51 -17.42 13.90
C ASN A 120 7.07 -16.09 14.44
N ALA A 121 6.73 -15.76 15.69
CA ALA A 121 7.16 -14.51 16.32
C ALA A 121 8.68 -14.37 16.48
N ALA A 122 9.44 -15.48 16.45
CA ALA A 122 10.90 -15.48 16.53
C ALA A 122 11.58 -15.11 15.21
N GLY A 123 10.89 -15.18 14.07
CA GLY A 123 11.44 -14.74 12.78
C GLY A 123 11.06 -15.60 11.58
N HIS A 124 11.69 -15.31 10.45
CA HIS A 124 11.53 -16.06 9.22
C HIS A 124 12.12 -17.47 9.36
N LEU A 125 11.30 -18.51 9.15
CA LEU A 125 11.70 -19.92 9.16
C LEU A 125 12.46 -20.35 10.44
N ALA A 126 12.13 -19.72 11.58
CA ALA A 126 12.82 -19.94 12.85
C ALA A 126 12.81 -21.41 13.31
N ASP A 127 11.73 -22.15 13.01
CA ASP A 127 11.59 -23.55 13.37
C ASP A 127 12.23 -24.52 12.35
N ASN A 128 12.62 -24.00 11.17
CA ASN A 128 13.14 -24.80 10.05
C ASN A 128 14.61 -24.48 9.72
N ASN A 129 15.35 -23.89 10.66
CA ASN A 129 16.75 -23.48 10.47
C ASN A 129 16.99 -22.59 9.23
N GLY A 130 15.97 -21.88 8.75
CA GLY A 130 16.08 -21.06 7.53
C GLY A 130 15.90 -21.79 6.20
N GLU A 131 15.62 -23.09 6.18
CA GLU A 131 15.47 -23.86 4.92
C GLU A 131 14.13 -23.55 4.21
N PRO A 132 14.16 -22.97 2.99
CA PRO A 132 12.96 -22.60 2.27
C PRO A 132 12.33 -23.78 1.51
N LEU A 133 11.00 -23.78 1.40
CA LEU A 133 10.30 -24.68 0.46
C LEU A 133 10.45 -24.14 -0.96
N THR A 134 11.48 -24.58 -1.67
CA THR A 134 11.73 -24.20 -3.06
C THR A 134 11.01 -25.16 -4.00
N ILE A 135 10.09 -24.65 -4.82
CA ILE A 135 9.50 -25.39 -5.94
C ILE A 135 10.28 -24.99 -7.18
N ALA A 136 11.14 -25.88 -7.67
CA ALA A 136 11.88 -25.70 -8.90
C ALA A 136 11.30 -26.62 -9.98
N PRO A 137 10.54 -26.09 -10.96
CA PRO A 137 10.04 -26.92 -12.06
C PRO A 137 11.20 -27.37 -12.94
N GLU A 138 11.15 -28.62 -13.39
CA GLU A 138 12.03 -29.08 -14.45
C GLU A 138 11.61 -28.45 -15.78
N MET A 139 12.58 -27.98 -16.56
CA MET A 139 12.30 -27.47 -17.90
C MET A 139 12.14 -28.65 -18.85
N PRO A 140 11.06 -28.68 -19.66
CA PRO A 140 10.87 -29.74 -20.63
C PRO A 140 12.03 -29.72 -21.66
N PRO A 141 12.49 -30.90 -22.13
CA PRO A 141 13.42 -31.00 -23.25
C PRO A 141 12.91 -30.27 -24.51
N GLU A 142 13.83 -29.81 -25.37
CA GLU A 142 13.49 -29.03 -26.57
C GLU A 142 12.59 -29.78 -27.56
N ASP A 143 12.60 -31.12 -27.55
CA ASP A 143 11.82 -31.98 -28.43
C ASP A 143 10.39 -32.23 -27.93
N VAL A 144 10.02 -31.76 -26.73
CA VAL A 144 8.65 -31.89 -26.21
C VAL A 144 7.80 -30.70 -26.65
N PRO A 145 6.77 -30.91 -27.51
CA PRO A 145 5.85 -29.83 -27.88
C PRO A 145 5.01 -29.42 -26.66
N LEU A 146 4.98 -28.11 -26.37
CA LEU A 146 4.30 -27.56 -25.19
C LEU A 146 2.89 -27.02 -25.49
N ILE A 147 2.59 -26.77 -26.76
CA ILE A 147 1.29 -26.38 -27.34
C ILE A 147 1.29 -26.75 -28.83
#